data_AF-A0A0N0C533-F1
#
_entry.id   AF-A0A0N0C533-F1
#
_cell.length_a   1.000
_cell.length_b   1.000
_cell.length_c   1.000
_cell.angle_alpha   90.00
_cell.angle_beta   90.00
_cell.angle_gamma   90.00
#
_symmetry.space_group_name_H-M   'P 1'
#
loop_
_entity.id
_entity.type
_entity.pdbx_description
1 polymer ?
#
loop_
_entity_poly.entity_id
_entity_poly.type
_entity_poly.pdbx_seq_one_letter_code
_entity_poly.pdbx_strand_id
1 'polypeptide(L)'
;MGDLIKLVNSWSITHFVHTFGGLFEDSPWVAEHSWPSRPFDSFEHMINVMKNVVQTSDEKVKLQLLCNHPDLGARISMSSNSVQEQAGAGLSSLSPDQYNELSKLNKEYTSQFGFPFILAVKGHTAQSILESMRNRNRRGREEEFQTALKEVFKIASIRLEQWLVQIGHEHEFDFKPAEVKQRTMYYGKGDVWMYRSYVKPLTGIQSIPESPFTGRNNILFGLNIKVAVQGDEFLPSFIEGDNSLVVATDSMKNFILTHAADYSGATVEGFLAYVSRRFLETYPQMSKVQMSADQIPFEDVPVRREGSLRASELVFRYSQNDRATAAIEAQRKGSQVELSNHFSGVADIRLIKVKGSEFTGFVKDEYTTLPETWDRPLFIFLNIHWRYEDPRDGMDDQHGRYVAAEQVRDVAAAVFHACHSASIQHLIYQVGLRLLRRFGQLSEVSFESNNRTWETVLEEVKEGEGKVFTEPRPPYGFQGFSMTRDDLGADNGGSKKEGEA
;
A
#
# COMPACT_ATOMS: atom_id res chain seq x y z
N MET A 1 -4.33 17.85 13.69
CA MET A 1 -3.30 17.21 14.55
C MET A 1 -3.73 16.93 15.99
N GLY A 2 -4.46 17.84 16.66
CA GLY A 2 -4.91 17.62 18.06
C GLY A 2 -5.77 16.37 18.28
N ASP A 3 -6.56 15.94 17.30
CA ASP A 3 -7.34 14.69 17.41
C ASP A 3 -6.50 13.43 17.11
N LEU A 4 -5.43 13.56 16.31
CA LEU A 4 -4.54 12.46 15.99
C LEU A 4 -3.69 12.04 17.19
N ILE A 5 -3.20 12.99 17.99
CA ILE A 5 -2.45 12.65 19.21
C ILE A 5 -3.35 11.99 20.28
N LYS A 6 -4.63 12.40 20.37
CA LYS A 6 -5.62 11.72 21.21
C LYS A 6 -5.86 10.27 20.77
N LEU A 7 -5.90 10.03 19.46
CA LEU A 7 -5.97 8.68 18.89
C LEU A 7 -4.73 7.85 19.23
N VAL A 8 -3.52 8.41 19.10
CA VAL A 8 -2.28 7.75 19.52
C VAL A 8 -2.30 7.39 21.02
N ASN A 9 -2.87 8.27 21.85
CA ASN A 9 -3.05 8.02 23.28
C ASN A 9 -4.04 6.90 23.61
N SER A 10 -4.88 6.47 22.67
CA SER A 10 -5.80 5.34 22.87
C SER A 10 -5.27 4.02 22.28
N TRP A 11 -4.14 4.03 21.57
CA TRP A 11 -3.58 2.82 20.96
C TRP A 11 -3.09 1.78 21.96
N SER A 12 -3.21 0.51 21.57
CA SER A 12 -2.52 -0.58 22.27
C SER A 12 -1.00 -0.44 22.10
N ILE A 13 -0.23 -1.06 23.00
CA ILE A 13 1.23 -1.10 22.90
C ILE A 13 1.68 -1.70 21.57
N THR A 14 1.01 -2.76 21.10
CA THR A 14 1.31 -3.40 19.82
C THR A 14 1.15 -2.46 18.64
N HIS A 15 0.05 -1.69 18.58
CA HIS A 15 -0.16 -0.73 17.49
C HIS A 15 0.83 0.43 17.57
N PHE A 16 1.08 0.96 18.77
CA PHE A 16 2.04 2.03 18.98
C PHE A 16 3.48 1.63 18.59
N VAL A 17 3.90 0.43 18.96
CA VAL A 17 5.23 -0.11 18.63
C VAL A 17 5.32 -0.48 17.16
N HIS A 18 4.26 -1.02 16.56
CA HIS A 18 4.24 -1.25 15.11
C HIS A 18 4.43 0.05 14.33
N THR A 19 3.77 1.13 14.75
CA THR A 19 3.79 2.42 14.05
C THR A 19 5.05 3.23 14.35
N PHE A 20 5.50 3.29 15.60
CA PHE A 20 6.62 4.15 16.03
C PHE A 20 7.90 3.40 16.40
N GLY A 21 7.89 2.07 16.39
CA GLY A 21 9.06 1.25 16.70
C GLY A 21 10.19 1.41 15.69
N GLY A 22 9.88 1.83 14.46
CA GLY A 22 10.86 2.16 13.42
C GLY A 22 11.44 3.58 13.50
N LEU A 23 10.98 4.44 14.43
CA LEU A 23 11.51 5.80 14.56
C LEU A 23 13.00 5.80 14.97
N PHE A 24 13.43 4.79 15.71
CA PHE A 24 14.80 4.56 16.11
C PHE A 24 15.24 3.24 15.46
N GLU A 25 16.21 3.29 14.54
CA GLU A 25 16.59 2.19 13.66
C GLU A 25 16.71 0.84 14.38
N ASP A 26 15.97 -0.17 13.91
CA ASP A 26 15.88 -1.52 14.49
C ASP A 26 15.82 -1.55 16.03
N SER A 27 15.15 -0.54 16.62
CA SER A 27 15.10 -0.30 18.07
C SER A 27 13.66 -0.08 18.57
N PRO A 28 12.76 -1.06 18.39
CA PRO A 28 11.35 -0.96 18.80
C PRO A 28 11.20 -0.75 20.32
N TRP A 29 12.21 -1.16 21.09
CA TRP A 29 12.25 -0.99 22.54
C TRP A 29 12.06 0.48 22.96
N VAL A 30 12.49 1.47 22.16
CA VAL A 30 12.29 2.89 22.50
C VAL A 30 10.79 3.23 22.52
N ALA A 31 10.03 2.72 21.54
CA ALA A 31 8.58 2.88 21.51
C ALA A 31 7.92 2.09 22.65
N GLU A 32 8.34 0.85 22.91
CA GLU A 32 7.83 0.02 24.00
C GLU A 32 7.96 0.68 25.38
N HIS A 33 9.12 1.27 25.66
CA HIS A 33 9.40 1.90 26.97
C HIS A 33 8.80 3.30 27.09
N SER A 34 8.51 3.99 25.99
CA SER A 34 7.84 5.30 26.01
C SER A 34 6.31 5.20 26.16
N TRP A 35 5.70 4.10 25.69
CA TRP A 35 4.25 3.90 25.70
C TRP A 35 3.56 4.05 27.07
N PRO A 36 4.15 3.61 28.21
CA PRO A 36 3.55 3.79 29.53
C PRO A 36 3.44 5.24 29.99
N SER A 37 4.18 6.18 29.38
CA SER A 37 4.18 7.61 29.76
C SER A 37 3.01 8.41 29.18
N ARG A 38 2.06 7.74 28.51
CA ARG A 38 0.84 8.35 28.00
C ARG A 38 -0.08 8.81 29.14
N PRO A 39 -0.93 9.84 28.92
CA PRO A 39 -1.15 10.51 27.65
C PRO A 39 -0.04 11.50 27.28
N PHE A 40 0.32 11.54 25.99
CA PHE A 40 1.17 12.59 25.42
C PHE A 40 0.30 13.79 25.02
N ASP A 41 0.75 14.99 25.37
CA ASP A 41 0.00 16.22 25.05
C ASP A 41 0.09 16.61 23.56
N SER A 42 1.20 16.25 22.92
CA SER A 42 1.49 16.52 21.51
C SER A 42 2.48 15.49 20.96
N PHE A 43 2.65 15.46 19.63
CA PHE A 43 3.70 14.66 19.01
C PHE A 43 5.11 15.12 19.41
N GLU A 44 5.27 16.42 19.71
CA GLU A 44 6.50 16.96 20.28
C GLU A 44 6.74 16.42 21.70
N HIS A 45 5.71 16.34 22.53
CA HIS A 45 5.82 15.70 23.85
C HIS A 45 6.19 14.22 23.68
N MET A 46 5.52 13.48 22.79
CA MET A 46 5.81 12.06 22.55
C MET A 46 7.27 11.80 22.13
N ILE A 47 7.79 12.53 21.14
CA ILE A 47 9.16 12.34 20.68
C ILE A 47 10.18 12.73 21.77
N ASN A 48 9.86 13.71 22.61
CA ASN A 48 10.70 14.07 23.76
C ASN A 48 10.72 12.99 24.84
N VAL A 49 9.61 12.31 25.09
CA VAL A 49 9.58 11.12 25.96
C VAL A 49 10.46 10.01 25.40
N MET A 50 10.35 9.71 24.10
CA MET A 50 11.20 8.70 23.44
C MET A 50 12.70 9.06 23.51
N LYS A 51 13.05 10.33 23.27
CA LYS A 51 14.43 10.82 23.45
C LYS A 51 14.91 10.63 24.89
N ASN A 52 14.05 10.92 25.87
CA ASN A 52 14.38 10.74 27.28
C ASN A 52 14.62 9.25 27.64
N VAL A 53 13.80 8.33 27.12
CA VAL A 53 14.01 6.87 27.28
C VAL A 53 15.41 6.46 26.81
N VAL A 54 15.86 6.97 25.66
CA VAL A 54 17.24 6.71 25.19
C VAL A 54 18.26 7.39 26.09
N GLN A 55 18.05 8.64 26.51
CA GLN A 55 18.99 9.39 27.35
C GLN A 55 19.21 8.77 28.72
N THR A 56 18.18 8.17 29.33
CA THR A 56 18.27 7.55 30.66
C THR A 56 18.70 6.09 30.62
N SER A 57 18.76 5.48 29.44
CA SER A 57 19.24 4.10 29.26
C SER A 57 20.74 3.96 29.53
N ASP A 58 21.15 2.74 29.86
CA ASP A 58 22.56 2.38 30.06
C ASP A 58 23.41 2.66 28.82
N GLU A 59 24.69 2.98 29.02
CA GLU A 59 25.64 3.27 27.92
C GLU A 59 25.71 2.11 26.91
N LYS A 60 25.61 0.86 27.38
CA LYS A 60 25.59 -0.33 26.50
C LYS A 60 24.37 -0.37 25.58
N VAL A 61 23.20 0.01 26.09
CA VAL A 61 21.95 0.04 25.30
C VAL A 61 22.00 1.17 24.29
N LYS A 62 22.51 2.35 24.69
CA LYS A 62 22.77 3.47 23.78
C LYS A 62 23.76 3.08 22.68
N LEU A 63 24.84 2.39 23.02
CA LEU A 63 25.81 1.91 22.04
C LEU A 63 25.18 0.92 21.05
N GLN A 64 24.35 -0.02 21.52
CA GLN A 64 23.63 -0.94 20.65
C GLN A 64 22.69 -0.21 19.68
N LEU A 65 21.96 0.80 20.17
CA LEU A 65 21.14 1.67 19.31
C LEU A 65 21.98 2.34 18.21
N LEU A 66 23.17 2.85 18.52
CA LEU A 66 24.06 3.42 17.50
C LEU A 66 24.53 2.35 16.51
N CYS A 67 24.89 1.15 16.98
CA CYS A 67 25.34 0.05 16.12
C CYS A 67 24.25 -0.52 15.21
N ASN A 68 22.98 -0.35 15.56
CA ASN A 68 21.87 -0.76 14.70
C ASN A 68 21.72 0.14 13.45
N HIS A 69 22.34 1.31 13.41
CA HIS A 69 22.30 2.17 12.23
C HIS A 69 23.23 1.64 11.14
N PRO A 70 22.79 1.57 9.87
CA PRO A 70 23.67 1.16 8.78
C PRO A 70 24.76 2.20 8.51
N ASP A 71 25.89 1.75 7.96
CA ASP A 71 26.93 2.65 7.48
C ASP A 71 26.40 3.59 6.39
N LEU A 72 26.75 4.87 6.51
CA LEU A 72 26.33 5.91 5.58
C LEU A 72 26.96 5.65 4.19
N GLY A 73 26.12 5.44 3.16
CA GLY A 73 26.53 5.04 1.81
C GLY A 73 26.63 3.53 1.55
N ALA A 74 26.32 2.66 2.53
CA ALA A 74 26.33 1.21 2.34
C ALA A 74 25.09 0.73 1.59
N ARG A 75 25.23 0.37 0.29
CA ARG A 75 24.09 0.00 -0.58
C ARG A 75 23.46 -1.38 -0.32
N ILE A 76 24.09 -2.24 0.48
CA ILE A 76 23.83 -3.69 0.47
C ILE A 76 23.00 -4.18 1.68
N SER A 77 22.85 -3.36 2.74
CA SER A 77 22.13 -3.76 3.97
C SER A 77 21.41 -2.58 4.64
N MET A 78 20.46 -1.96 3.94
CA MET A 78 19.67 -0.85 4.50
C MET A 78 18.18 -1.21 4.58
N SER A 79 17.53 -0.74 5.64
CA SER A 79 16.07 -0.72 5.73
C SER A 79 15.48 0.27 4.72
N SER A 80 14.20 0.12 4.38
CA SER A 80 13.49 1.04 3.47
C SER A 80 13.55 2.51 3.93
N ASN A 81 13.53 2.74 5.25
CA ASN A 81 13.61 4.07 5.85
C ASN A 81 14.99 4.70 5.65
N SER A 82 16.06 3.92 5.86
CA SER A 82 17.44 4.37 5.65
C SER A 82 17.76 4.71 4.18
N VAL A 83 17.15 3.98 3.22
CA VAL A 83 17.26 4.27 1.78
C VAL A 83 16.64 5.62 1.42
N GLN A 84 15.43 5.91 1.94
CA GLN A 84 14.71 7.14 1.65
C GLN A 84 15.41 8.37 2.26
N GLU A 85 16.01 8.22 3.44
CA GLU A 85 16.77 9.28 4.10
C GLU A 85 18.02 9.68 3.30
N GLN A 86 18.80 8.71 2.84
CA GLN A 86 20.08 8.95 2.17
C GLN A 86 19.95 9.38 0.71
N ALA A 87 18.79 9.18 0.08
CA ALA A 87 18.54 9.54 -1.32
C ALA A 87 18.72 11.04 -1.62
N GLY A 88 18.44 11.92 -0.64
CA GLY A 88 18.49 13.38 -0.82
C GLY A 88 19.89 14.01 -0.74
N ALA A 89 20.90 13.30 -0.23
CA ALA A 89 22.23 13.87 0.02
C ALA A 89 23.26 13.63 -1.10
N GLY A 90 22.85 12.97 -2.19
CA GLY A 90 23.73 12.68 -3.33
C GLY A 90 24.73 11.54 -3.10
N LEU A 91 24.57 10.76 -2.02
CA LEU A 91 25.41 9.59 -1.71
C LEU A 91 25.22 8.43 -2.72
N SER A 92 24.12 8.47 -3.49
CA SER A 92 23.82 7.56 -4.60
C SER A 92 24.58 7.90 -5.90
N SER A 93 25.18 9.09 -6.01
CA SER A 93 25.89 9.57 -7.22
C SER A 93 27.37 9.93 -6.96
N LEU A 94 27.99 9.29 -5.96
CA LEU A 94 29.41 9.52 -5.65
C LEU A 94 30.30 9.06 -6.82
N SER A 95 31.30 9.88 -7.16
CA SER A 95 32.39 9.43 -8.02
C SER A 95 33.16 8.27 -7.36
N PRO A 96 33.87 7.42 -8.13
CA PRO A 96 34.66 6.32 -7.57
C PRO A 96 35.63 6.77 -6.46
N ASP A 97 36.25 7.94 -6.62
CA ASP A 97 37.18 8.49 -5.63
C ASP A 97 36.46 8.93 -4.35
N GLN A 98 35.30 9.57 -4.48
CA GLN A 98 34.48 9.96 -3.33
C GLN A 98 33.91 8.75 -2.59
N TYR A 99 33.53 7.69 -3.31
CA TYR A 99 33.06 6.44 -2.70
C TYR A 99 34.18 5.74 -1.94
N ASN A 100 35.38 5.66 -2.52
CA ASN A 100 36.56 5.09 -1.87
C ASN A 100 36.95 5.89 -0.62
N GLU A 101 36.90 7.23 -0.69
CA GLU A 101 37.13 8.09 0.45
C GLU A 101 36.08 7.88 1.55
N LEU A 102 34.80 7.85 1.21
CA LEU A 102 33.71 7.60 2.15
C LEU A 102 33.86 6.24 2.84
N SER A 103 34.16 5.18 2.07
CA SER A 103 34.38 3.83 2.60
C SER A 103 35.57 3.78 3.55
N LYS A 104 36.66 4.48 3.22
CA LYS A 104 37.83 4.60 4.09
C LYS A 104 37.49 5.32 5.39
N LEU A 105 36.80 6.46 5.31
CA LEU A 105 36.41 7.25 6.48
C LEU A 105 35.43 6.47 7.38
N ASN A 106 34.47 5.73 6.82
CA ASN A 106 33.58 4.87 7.61
C ASN A 106 34.35 3.79 8.37
N LYS A 107 35.30 3.11 7.71
CA LYS A 107 36.15 2.09 8.36
C LYS A 107 37.00 2.68 9.49
N GLU A 108 37.64 3.82 9.25
CA GLU A 108 38.44 4.52 10.26
C GLU A 108 37.57 4.94 11.45
N TYR A 109 36.40 5.53 11.17
CA TYR A 109 35.46 5.98 12.18
C TYR A 109 34.95 4.81 13.04
N THR A 110 34.46 3.73 12.43
CA THR A 110 33.94 2.57 13.16
C THR A 110 35.05 1.89 13.97
N SER A 111 36.28 1.83 13.45
CA SER A 111 37.44 1.31 14.18
C SER A 111 37.82 2.16 15.40
N GLN A 112 37.63 3.48 15.33
CA GLN A 112 38.00 4.41 16.40
C GLN A 112 36.93 4.51 17.49
N PHE A 113 35.65 4.54 17.12
CA PHE A 113 34.56 4.84 18.05
C PHE A 113 33.73 3.60 18.45
N GLY A 114 33.79 2.53 17.63
CA GLY A 114 33.08 1.28 17.89
C GLY A 114 31.61 1.26 17.46
N PHE A 115 31.17 2.26 16.69
CA PHE A 115 29.83 2.34 16.10
C PHE A 115 29.89 3.11 14.76
N PRO A 116 28.89 2.95 13.87
CA PRO A 116 28.82 3.60 12.56
C PRO A 116 28.76 5.13 12.61
N PHE A 117 29.21 5.80 11.54
CA PHE A 117 29.05 7.24 11.41
C PHE A 117 27.58 7.59 11.16
N ILE A 118 26.96 8.30 12.11
CA ILE A 118 25.54 8.70 12.04
C ILE A 118 25.44 10.21 11.85
N LEU A 119 24.64 10.62 10.86
CA LEU A 119 24.34 12.01 10.55
C LEU A 119 22.93 12.11 9.94
N ALA A 120 22.11 13.05 10.40
CA ALA A 120 20.86 13.39 9.73
C ALA A 120 21.19 14.06 8.38
N VAL A 121 20.99 13.33 7.29
CA VAL A 121 21.43 13.74 5.94
C VAL A 121 20.53 14.78 5.25
N LYS A 122 19.36 15.10 5.80
CA LYS A 122 18.43 16.11 5.25
C LYS A 122 19.12 17.49 5.22
N GLY A 123 19.29 18.06 4.03
CA GLY A 123 19.96 19.35 3.82
C GLY A 123 21.49 19.28 3.68
N HIS A 124 22.08 18.09 3.68
CA HIS A 124 23.51 17.89 3.46
C HIS A 124 23.83 17.48 2.01
N THR A 125 25.01 17.88 1.54
CA THR A 125 25.62 17.37 0.30
C THR A 125 26.69 16.33 0.62
N ALA A 126 27.00 15.43 -0.31
CA ALA A 126 28.10 14.48 -0.20
C ALA A 126 29.42 15.12 0.30
N GLN A 127 29.77 16.30 -0.22
CA GLN A 127 30.96 17.04 0.23
C GLN A 127 30.86 17.48 1.69
N SER A 128 29.72 18.06 2.10
CA SER A 128 29.51 18.46 3.50
C SER A 128 29.54 17.27 4.47
N ILE A 129 29.13 16.08 4.00
CA ILE A 129 29.17 14.85 4.80
C ILE A 129 30.62 14.39 4.98
N LEU A 130 31.40 14.33 3.89
CA LEU A 130 32.82 13.99 3.96
C LEU A 130 33.60 14.97 4.86
N GLU A 131 33.32 16.26 4.78
CA GLU A 131 33.90 17.27 5.68
C GLU A 131 33.50 17.03 7.15
N SER A 132 32.22 16.71 7.40
CA SER A 132 31.72 16.36 8.73
C SER A 132 32.43 15.11 9.29
N MET A 133 32.60 14.07 8.48
CA MET A 133 33.34 12.87 8.86
C MET A 133 34.80 13.19 9.20
N ARG A 134 35.51 13.93 8.34
CA ARG A 134 36.92 14.32 8.58
C ARG A 134 37.08 15.11 9.89
N ASN A 135 36.14 16.01 10.19
CA ASN A 135 36.16 16.81 11.41
C ASN A 135 35.81 16.00 12.66
N ARG A 136 34.77 15.16 12.58
CA ARG A 136 34.29 14.33 13.69
C ARG A 136 35.27 13.20 14.03
N ASN A 137 36.00 12.68 13.05
CA ASN A 137 37.02 11.65 13.29
C ASN A 137 38.18 12.13 14.19
N ARG A 138 38.37 13.45 14.34
CA ARG A 138 39.40 14.04 15.22
C ARG A 138 38.96 14.23 16.67
N ARG A 139 37.70 13.92 17.00
CA ARG A 139 37.12 14.14 18.34
C ARG A 139 37.41 13.00 19.31
N GLY A 140 37.24 13.29 20.59
CA GLY A 140 37.26 12.27 21.64
C GLY A 140 36.01 11.37 21.58
N ARG A 141 36.16 10.11 21.99
CA ARG A 141 35.06 9.11 21.93
C ARG A 141 33.78 9.56 22.63
N GLU A 142 33.89 10.19 23.80
CA GLU A 142 32.72 10.65 24.56
C GLU A 142 31.96 11.78 23.83
N GLU A 143 32.69 12.78 23.32
CA GLU A 143 32.11 13.88 22.55
C GLU A 143 31.38 13.36 21.31
N GLU A 144 31.98 12.38 20.65
CA GLU A 144 31.43 11.79 19.44
C GLU A 144 30.20 10.91 19.73
N PHE A 145 30.23 10.14 20.82
CA PHE A 145 29.08 9.36 21.27
C PHE A 145 27.85 10.25 21.54
N GLN A 146 28.05 11.37 22.22
CA GLN A 146 26.97 12.35 22.44
C GLN A 146 26.50 13.01 21.14
N THR A 147 27.42 13.25 20.20
CA THR A 147 27.08 13.80 18.88
C THR A 147 26.24 12.82 18.08
N ALA A 148 26.63 11.55 18.03
CA ALA A 148 25.90 10.51 17.32
C ALA A 148 24.47 10.33 17.87
N LEU A 149 24.30 10.34 19.20
CA LEU A 149 22.96 10.31 19.81
C LEU A 149 22.10 11.53 19.42
N LYS A 150 22.69 12.73 19.35
CA LYS A 150 21.97 13.92 18.86
C LYS A 150 21.53 13.76 17.40
N GLU A 151 22.35 13.13 16.56
CA GLU A 151 21.98 12.85 15.17
C GLU A 151 20.84 11.82 15.08
N VAL A 152 20.88 10.74 15.89
CA VAL A 152 19.76 9.79 16.01
C VAL A 152 18.46 10.50 16.41
N PHE A 153 18.52 11.45 17.35
CA PHE A 153 17.34 12.22 17.77
C PHE A 153 16.78 13.13 16.68
N LYS A 154 17.64 13.67 15.81
CA LYS A 154 17.20 14.43 14.63
C LYS A 154 16.54 13.51 13.61
N ILE A 155 17.16 12.36 13.33
CA ILE A 155 16.62 11.34 12.41
C ILE A 155 15.23 10.90 12.86
N ALA A 156 15.08 10.51 14.13
CA ALA A 156 13.80 10.10 14.69
C ALA A 156 12.72 11.20 14.59
N SER A 157 13.09 12.47 14.82
CA SER A 157 12.18 13.61 14.61
C SER A 157 11.77 13.78 13.15
N ILE A 158 12.71 13.66 12.20
CA ILE A 158 12.41 13.74 10.76
C ILE A 158 11.47 12.61 10.33
N ARG A 159 11.70 11.38 10.80
CA ARG A 159 10.82 10.22 10.53
C ARG A 159 9.40 10.46 11.05
N LEU A 160 9.27 11.02 12.25
CA LEU A 160 7.96 11.36 12.81
C LEU A 160 7.26 12.46 11.98
N GLU A 161 7.99 13.49 11.55
CA GLU A 161 7.45 14.52 10.64
C GLU A 161 6.97 13.92 9.31
N GLN A 162 7.76 13.02 8.71
CA GLN A 162 7.39 12.35 7.47
C GLN A 162 6.13 11.50 7.65
N TRP A 163 6.03 10.76 8.74
CA TRP A 163 4.84 9.99 9.09
C TRP A 163 3.61 10.89 9.28
N LEU A 164 3.77 12.04 9.95
CA LEU A 164 2.70 13.02 10.13
C LEU A 164 2.22 13.62 8.80
N VAL A 165 3.12 13.88 7.86
CA VAL A 165 2.79 14.35 6.50
C VAL A 165 2.10 13.26 5.70
N GLN A 166 2.59 12.01 5.77
CA GLN A 166 1.99 10.88 5.06
C GLN A 166 0.55 10.60 5.51
N ILE A 167 0.30 10.60 6.82
CA ILE A 167 -1.06 10.48 7.36
C ILE A 167 -1.90 11.73 7.09
N GLY A 168 -1.27 12.91 7.06
CA GLY A 168 -1.90 14.13 6.58
C GLY A 168 -2.44 14.00 5.17
N HIS A 169 -1.68 13.35 4.27
CA HIS A 169 -2.08 13.09 2.89
C HIS A 169 -3.09 11.92 2.73
N GLU A 170 -3.02 10.88 3.56
CA GLU A 170 -4.05 9.83 3.63
C GLU A 170 -5.41 10.35 4.14
N HIS A 171 -5.42 11.49 4.82
CA HIS A 171 -6.62 12.18 5.31
C HIS A 171 -6.91 13.52 4.60
N GLU A 172 -6.18 13.91 3.54
CA GLU A 172 -6.41 15.14 2.76
C GLU A 172 -7.35 14.94 1.56
N PHE A 173 -8.18 13.89 1.59
CA PHE A 173 -9.37 13.76 0.75
C PHE A 173 -10.65 13.79 1.61
N ASP A 174 -10.91 14.96 2.23
CA ASP A 174 -12.22 15.60 2.50
C ASP A 174 -11.93 16.78 3.46
N PHE A 175 -12.26 18.05 3.19
CA PHE A 175 -13.61 18.60 3.17
C PHE A 175 -13.63 20.01 2.51
N LYS A 176 -14.58 20.24 1.61
CA LYS A 176 -15.47 21.42 1.79
C LYS A 176 -16.39 21.05 2.96
N PRO A 177 -16.63 21.89 3.98
CA PRO A 177 -17.58 21.55 5.03
C PRO A 177 -18.98 21.42 4.43
N ALA A 178 -19.37 20.19 4.06
CA ALA A 178 -20.76 19.81 3.98
C ALA A 178 -21.25 19.63 5.42
N GLU A 179 -22.48 20.07 5.69
CA GLU A 179 -23.11 20.01 7.01
C GLU A 179 -22.91 18.63 7.68
N VAL A 180 -22.07 18.55 8.72
CA VAL A 180 -21.97 17.34 9.54
C VAL A 180 -23.27 17.23 10.34
N LYS A 181 -24.20 16.39 9.85
CA LYS A 181 -25.49 16.13 10.53
C LYS A 181 -25.50 14.85 11.38
N GLN A 182 -24.52 13.95 11.25
CA GLN A 182 -24.49 12.68 12.02
C GLN A 182 -23.09 12.29 12.51
N ARG A 183 -23.03 11.66 13.69
CA ARG A 183 -21.81 11.20 14.37
C ARG A 183 -21.27 9.93 13.71
N THR A 184 -19.97 9.88 13.43
CA THR A 184 -19.28 8.64 13.02
C THR A 184 -19.09 7.72 14.23
N MET A 185 -19.62 6.49 14.19
CA MET A 185 -19.49 5.51 15.27
C MET A 185 -19.48 4.08 14.73
N TYR A 186 -18.32 3.42 14.82
CA TYR A 186 -18.13 2.03 14.46
C TYR A 186 -16.92 1.45 15.19
N TYR A 187 -16.85 0.12 15.29
CA TYR A 187 -15.67 -0.59 15.79
C TYR A 187 -15.54 -1.96 15.11
N GLY A 188 -14.41 -2.64 15.26
CA GLY A 188 -14.26 -3.96 14.67
C GLY A 188 -12.87 -4.55 14.73
N LYS A 189 -12.52 -5.40 13.75
CA LYS A 189 -11.28 -6.18 13.71
C LYS A 189 -10.66 -6.10 12.31
N GLY A 190 -9.38 -5.73 12.24
CA GLY A 190 -8.55 -5.85 11.03
C GLY A 190 -7.57 -7.01 11.16
N ASP A 191 -6.86 -7.32 10.07
CA ASP A 191 -5.89 -8.41 10.00
C ASP A 191 -6.45 -9.77 10.43
N VAL A 192 -7.68 -10.07 10.01
CA VAL A 192 -8.29 -11.39 10.19
C VAL A 192 -7.86 -12.27 9.02
N TRP A 193 -6.69 -12.88 9.17
CA TRP A 193 -6.12 -13.83 8.21
C TRP A 193 -6.90 -15.14 8.24
N MET A 194 -7.47 -15.50 7.09
CA MET A 194 -8.25 -16.72 6.89
C MET A 194 -7.67 -17.51 5.73
N TYR A 195 -7.38 -18.79 5.93
CA TYR A 195 -6.94 -19.70 4.89
C TYR A 195 -7.87 -20.92 4.90
N ARG A 196 -8.66 -21.07 3.84
CA ARG A 196 -9.53 -22.23 3.67
C ARG A 196 -9.06 -23.06 2.50
N SER A 197 -8.88 -24.35 2.72
CA SER A 197 -8.58 -25.29 1.65
C SER A 197 -9.87 -25.85 1.03
N TYR A 198 -9.79 -26.17 -0.27
CA TYR A 198 -10.84 -26.85 -1.02
C TYR A 198 -12.21 -26.16 -0.94
N VAL A 199 -12.23 -24.84 -1.15
CA VAL A 199 -13.48 -24.12 -1.40
C VAL A 199 -14.01 -24.51 -2.77
N LYS A 200 -15.33 -24.38 -2.98
CA LYS A 200 -15.95 -24.67 -4.28
C LYS A 200 -15.15 -23.99 -5.42
N PRO A 201 -14.75 -24.73 -6.47
CA PRO A 201 -14.06 -24.14 -7.61
C PRO A 201 -14.93 -23.08 -8.30
N LEU A 202 -14.31 -21.96 -8.67
CA LEU A 202 -14.93 -20.96 -9.52
C LEU A 202 -14.83 -21.43 -10.98
N THR A 203 -15.97 -21.71 -11.60
CA THR A 203 -16.05 -22.22 -12.98
C THR A 203 -17.08 -21.41 -13.76
N GLY A 204 -17.20 -21.65 -15.08
CA GLY A 204 -18.23 -20.99 -15.90
C GLY A 204 -17.98 -19.49 -16.13
N ILE A 205 -16.73 -19.05 -16.06
CA ILE A 205 -16.34 -17.67 -16.32
C ILE A 205 -16.49 -17.36 -17.81
N GLN A 206 -17.17 -16.24 -18.11
CA GLN A 206 -17.34 -15.76 -19.48
C GLN A 206 -15.97 -15.46 -20.11
N SER A 207 -15.65 -16.12 -21.22
CA SER A 207 -14.40 -15.86 -21.95
C SER A 207 -14.42 -14.49 -22.62
N ILE A 208 -13.26 -13.82 -22.63
CA ILE A 208 -13.03 -12.57 -23.34
C ILE A 208 -11.75 -12.68 -24.19
N PRO A 209 -11.61 -11.91 -25.28
CA PRO A 209 -10.42 -11.97 -26.14
C PRO A 209 -9.10 -11.68 -25.43
N GLU A 210 -9.12 -10.83 -24.41
CA GLU A 210 -7.92 -10.35 -23.72
C GLU A 210 -7.35 -11.31 -22.67
N SER A 211 -8.10 -12.34 -22.25
CA SER A 211 -7.72 -13.17 -21.09
C SER A 211 -7.91 -14.67 -21.35
N PRO A 212 -6.91 -15.52 -21.04
CA PRO A 212 -7.06 -16.97 -21.05
C PRO A 212 -7.74 -17.50 -19.78
N PHE A 213 -8.07 -16.63 -18.81
CA PHE A 213 -8.64 -17.04 -17.54
C PHE A 213 -10.04 -17.62 -17.71
N THR A 214 -10.26 -18.79 -17.13
CA THR A 214 -11.53 -19.55 -17.25
C THR A 214 -12.11 -19.97 -15.90
N GLY A 215 -11.41 -19.73 -14.79
CA GLY A 215 -11.84 -20.11 -13.45
C GLY A 215 -10.69 -20.23 -12.45
N ARG A 216 -11.03 -20.59 -11.21
CA ARG A 216 -10.09 -20.86 -10.10
C ARG A 216 -10.42 -22.20 -9.48
N ASN A 217 -9.40 -23.03 -9.23
CA ASN A 217 -9.61 -24.32 -8.55
C ASN A 217 -10.02 -24.16 -7.07
N ASN A 218 -9.70 -23.00 -6.45
CA ASN A 218 -9.93 -22.70 -5.04
C ASN A 218 -9.42 -23.79 -4.07
N ILE A 219 -8.34 -24.49 -4.43
CA ILE A 219 -7.65 -25.43 -3.52
C ILE A 219 -7.14 -24.68 -2.30
N LEU A 220 -6.65 -23.45 -2.49
CA LEU A 220 -6.35 -22.50 -1.42
C LEU A 220 -7.14 -21.21 -1.63
N PHE A 221 -7.96 -20.86 -0.64
CA PHE A 221 -8.75 -19.65 -0.57
C PHE A 221 -8.31 -18.83 0.65
N GLY A 222 -7.30 -17.99 0.44
CA GLY A 222 -6.70 -17.14 1.47
C GLY A 222 -7.21 -15.70 1.38
N LEU A 223 -7.61 -15.12 2.51
CA LEU A 223 -8.09 -13.74 2.63
C LEU A 223 -7.46 -13.05 3.86
N ASN A 224 -7.11 -11.76 3.73
CA ASN A 224 -6.95 -10.87 4.87
C ASN A 224 -8.20 -9.98 4.98
N ILE A 225 -8.96 -10.14 6.06
CA ILE A 225 -10.29 -9.53 6.23
C ILE A 225 -10.26 -8.42 7.28
N LYS A 226 -10.97 -7.33 6.98
CA LYS A 226 -11.33 -6.28 7.94
C LYS A 226 -12.84 -6.21 8.06
N VAL A 227 -13.34 -6.18 9.30
CA VAL A 227 -14.76 -5.99 9.63
C VAL A 227 -14.92 -4.77 10.51
N ALA A 228 -15.96 -3.98 10.24
CA ALA A 228 -16.45 -2.91 11.09
C ALA A 228 -17.97 -3.04 11.24
N VAL A 229 -18.47 -2.81 12.45
CA VAL A 229 -19.90 -2.87 12.78
C VAL A 229 -20.36 -1.53 13.32
N GLN A 230 -21.61 -1.17 13.02
CA GLN A 230 -22.25 0.07 13.47
C GLN A 230 -23.61 -0.23 14.11
N GLY A 231 -24.06 0.68 14.97
CA GLY A 231 -25.32 0.56 15.70
C GLY A 231 -25.40 1.64 16.78
N ASP A 232 -26.53 2.35 16.89
CA ASP A 232 -26.72 3.41 17.88
C ASP A 232 -26.58 2.89 19.32
N GLU A 233 -26.95 1.62 19.53
CA GLU A 233 -26.81 0.85 20.77
C GLU A 233 -25.36 0.71 21.27
N PHE A 234 -24.37 1.01 20.43
CA PHE A 234 -22.97 1.00 20.85
C PHE A 234 -22.54 2.29 21.55
N LEU A 235 -23.35 3.36 21.54
CA LEU A 235 -22.94 4.63 22.15
C LEU A 235 -22.47 4.50 23.61
N PRO A 236 -23.17 3.79 24.51
CA PRO A 236 -22.73 3.62 25.89
C PRO A 236 -21.31 3.05 26.04
N SER A 237 -20.84 2.22 25.09
CA SER A 237 -19.46 1.69 25.16
C SER A 237 -18.40 2.78 24.99
N PHE A 238 -18.72 3.87 24.28
CA PHE A 238 -17.81 4.99 24.06
C PHE A 238 -17.87 6.03 25.17
N ILE A 239 -19.06 6.34 25.68
CA ILE A 239 -19.26 7.45 26.63
C ILE A 239 -19.27 7.01 28.10
N GLU A 240 -19.63 5.75 28.37
CA GLU A 240 -19.75 5.20 29.73
C GLU A 240 -18.81 4.01 29.97
N GLY A 241 -18.20 3.47 28.92
CA GLY A 241 -17.40 2.24 29.02
C GLY A 241 -18.25 0.99 29.27
N ASP A 242 -19.56 1.06 29.00
CA ASP A 242 -20.46 -0.09 29.13
C ASP A 242 -20.27 -1.06 27.95
N ASN A 243 -19.72 -2.24 28.26
CA ASN A 243 -19.44 -3.27 27.27
C ASN A 243 -20.59 -4.29 27.10
N SER A 244 -21.75 -4.09 27.72
CA SER A 244 -22.85 -5.08 27.76
C SER A 244 -23.38 -5.47 26.38
N LEU A 245 -23.32 -4.56 25.40
CA LEU A 245 -23.74 -4.81 24.02
C LEU A 245 -22.56 -4.99 23.05
N VAL A 246 -21.34 -4.90 23.54
CA VAL A 246 -20.12 -4.99 22.74
C VAL A 246 -19.80 -6.46 22.47
N VAL A 247 -19.86 -6.86 21.19
CA VAL A 247 -19.24 -8.10 20.73
C VAL A 247 -17.73 -7.89 20.74
N ALA A 248 -16.99 -8.68 21.53
CA ALA A 248 -15.54 -8.58 21.57
C ALA A 248 -14.93 -8.77 20.17
N THR A 249 -13.91 -7.98 19.83
CA THR A 249 -13.31 -8.04 18.49
C THR A 249 -12.61 -9.38 18.22
N ASP A 250 -12.20 -10.11 19.27
CA ASP A 250 -11.74 -11.50 19.15
C ASP A 250 -12.89 -12.47 18.79
N SER A 251 -14.08 -12.27 19.36
CA SER A 251 -15.28 -13.01 18.96
C SER A 251 -15.64 -12.75 17.50
N MET A 252 -15.47 -11.53 16.99
CA MET A 252 -15.66 -11.23 15.56
C MET A 252 -14.68 -12.00 14.67
N LYS A 253 -13.40 -12.08 15.06
CA LYS A 253 -12.39 -12.91 14.38
C LYS A 253 -12.83 -14.37 14.35
N ASN A 254 -13.20 -14.94 15.50
CA ASN A 254 -13.66 -16.33 15.61
C ASN A 254 -14.93 -16.56 14.77
N PHE A 255 -15.84 -15.60 14.75
CA PHE A 255 -17.08 -15.63 13.96
C PHE A 255 -16.77 -15.76 12.47
N ILE A 256 -15.89 -14.90 11.93
CA ILE A 256 -15.47 -14.93 10.53
C ILE A 256 -14.81 -16.27 10.19
N LEU A 257 -13.84 -16.71 11.00
CA LEU A 257 -13.09 -17.94 10.76
C LEU A 257 -13.98 -19.20 10.80
N THR A 258 -14.95 -19.24 11.71
CA THR A 258 -15.89 -20.36 11.81
C THR A 258 -16.81 -20.40 10.59
N HIS A 259 -17.35 -19.25 10.17
CA HIS A 259 -18.23 -19.18 9.00
C HIS A 259 -17.51 -19.48 7.69
N ALA A 260 -16.18 -19.39 7.64
CA ALA A 260 -15.42 -19.89 6.50
C ALA A 260 -15.70 -21.37 6.25
N ALA A 261 -15.82 -22.20 7.29
CA ALA A 261 -16.09 -23.64 7.14
C ALA A 261 -17.43 -23.93 6.44
N ASP A 262 -18.46 -23.13 6.73
CA ASP A 262 -19.82 -23.31 6.21
C ASP A 262 -20.07 -22.65 4.86
N TYR A 263 -19.17 -21.78 4.39
CA TYR A 263 -19.34 -21.08 3.13
C TYR A 263 -19.31 -22.07 1.95
N SER A 264 -20.37 -22.11 1.14
CA SER A 264 -20.50 -23.05 0.02
C SER A 264 -20.32 -22.41 -1.37
N GLY A 265 -20.07 -21.11 -1.43
CA GLY A 265 -19.79 -20.40 -2.68
C GLY A 265 -18.31 -20.44 -3.08
N ALA A 266 -17.97 -19.67 -4.11
CA ALA A 266 -16.65 -19.69 -4.75
C ALA A 266 -15.94 -18.32 -4.85
N THR A 267 -16.57 -17.23 -4.38
CA THR A 267 -16.07 -15.86 -4.57
C THR A 267 -15.81 -15.14 -3.25
N VAL A 268 -14.93 -14.13 -3.27
CA VAL A 268 -14.61 -13.33 -2.09
C VAL A 268 -15.82 -12.51 -1.68
N GLU A 269 -16.45 -11.85 -2.66
CA GLU A 269 -17.65 -11.03 -2.50
C GLU A 269 -18.80 -11.84 -1.88
N GLY A 270 -19.00 -13.07 -2.36
CA GLY A 270 -20.02 -13.97 -1.84
C GLY A 270 -19.75 -14.37 -0.38
N PHE A 271 -18.48 -14.61 -0.02
CA PHE A 271 -18.10 -14.88 1.36
C PHE A 271 -18.33 -13.67 2.27
N LEU A 272 -17.92 -12.46 1.86
CA LEU A 272 -18.13 -11.24 2.65
C LEU A 272 -19.62 -10.94 2.85
N ALA A 273 -20.43 -11.07 1.80
CA ALA A 273 -21.87 -10.90 1.87
C ALA A 273 -22.54 -11.94 2.78
N TYR A 274 -22.11 -13.21 2.70
CA TYR A 274 -22.57 -14.27 3.60
C TYR A 274 -22.29 -13.92 5.07
N VAL A 275 -21.05 -13.61 5.40
CA VAL A 275 -20.66 -13.33 6.80
C VAL A 275 -21.29 -12.04 7.32
N SER A 276 -21.41 -11.00 6.50
CA SER A 276 -22.07 -9.75 6.90
C SER A 276 -23.55 -9.95 7.22
N ARG A 277 -24.27 -10.76 6.44
CA ARG A 277 -25.65 -11.17 6.77
C ARG A 277 -25.70 -11.94 8.09
N ARG A 278 -24.79 -12.89 8.29
CA ARG A 278 -24.71 -13.68 9.53
C ARG A 278 -24.46 -12.83 10.77
N PHE A 279 -23.60 -11.80 10.70
CA PHE A 279 -23.41 -10.85 11.80
C PHE A 279 -24.73 -10.14 12.15
N LEU A 280 -25.45 -9.63 11.16
CA LEU A 280 -26.73 -8.94 11.37
C LEU A 280 -27.85 -9.91 11.79
N GLU A 281 -27.83 -11.17 11.37
CA GLU A 281 -28.79 -12.17 11.88
C GLU A 281 -28.52 -12.52 13.35
N THR A 282 -27.24 -12.58 13.74
CA THR A 282 -26.81 -13.04 15.07
C THR A 282 -26.88 -11.94 16.13
N TYR A 283 -26.56 -10.70 15.76
CA TYR A 283 -26.43 -9.58 16.69
C TYR A 283 -27.46 -8.48 16.37
N PRO A 284 -28.62 -8.48 17.05
CA PRO A 284 -29.70 -7.53 16.79
C PRO A 284 -29.30 -6.06 16.97
N GLN A 285 -28.35 -5.78 17.87
CA GLN A 285 -27.85 -4.44 18.14
C GLN A 285 -26.99 -3.85 17.01
N MET A 286 -26.53 -4.68 16.07
CA MET A 286 -25.83 -4.21 14.87
C MET A 286 -26.87 -3.75 13.82
N SER A 287 -26.72 -2.50 13.37
CA SER A 287 -27.52 -1.92 12.29
C SER A 287 -26.82 -2.00 10.92
N LYS A 288 -25.48 -2.01 10.91
CA LYS A 288 -24.68 -2.08 9.69
C LYS A 288 -23.38 -2.86 9.92
N VAL A 289 -22.96 -3.58 8.90
CA VAL A 289 -21.67 -4.28 8.83
C VAL A 289 -20.97 -3.87 7.55
N GLN A 290 -19.71 -3.45 7.67
CA GLN A 290 -18.79 -3.18 6.58
C GLN A 290 -17.69 -4.23 6.64
N MET A 291 -17.50 -4.97 5.56
CA MET A 291 -16.44 -5.97 5.45
C MET A 291 -15.64 -5.73 4.18
N SER A 292 -14.32 -5.77 4.29
CA SER A 292 -13.41 -5.78 3.14
C SER A 292 -12.43 -6.94 3.25
N ALA A 293 -11.95 -7.41 2.12
CA ALA A 293 -10.90 -8.41 2.09
C ALA A 293 -9.94 -8.20 0.92
N ASP A 294 -8.68 -8.45 1.22
CA ASP A 294 -7.62 -8.63 0.25
C ASP A 294 -7.40 -10.14 0.07
N GLN A 295 -7.47 -10.62 -1.16
CA GLN A 295 -7.13 -12.00 -1.46
C GLN A 295 -5.63 -12.21 -1.28
N ILE A 296 -5.24 -13.34 -0.69
CA ILE A 296 -3.86 -13.76 -0.56
C ILE A 296 -3.55 -14.65 -1.77
N PRO A 297 -2.79 -14.17 -2.76
CA PRO A 297 -2.62 -14.88 -4.02
C PRO A 297 -1.64 -16.06 -3.88
N PHE A 298 -2.08 -17.21 -4.38
CA PHE A 298 -1.28 -18.43 -4.50
C PHE A 298 -1.18 -18.82 -5.97
N GLU A 299 0.03 -18.81 -6.51
CA GLU A 299 0.30 -19.12 -7.91
C GLU A 299 0.66 -20.61 -8.08
N ASP A 300 0.22 -21.19 -9.19
CA ASP A 300 0.57 -22.55 -9.57
C ASP A 300 2.08 -22.70 -9.78
N VAL A 301 2.64 -23.79 -9.25
CA VAL A 301 4.04 -24.16 -9.47
C VAL A 301 4.12 -25.30 -10.48
N PRO A 302 4.85 -25.15 -11.59
CA PRO A 302 5.05 -26.24 -12.54
C PRO A 302 5.96 -27.31 -11.93
N VAL A 303 5.49 -28.55 -11.89
CA VAL A 303 6.23 -29.72 -11.41
C VAL A 303 6.24 -30.80 -12.47
N ARG A 304 7.34 -31.57 -12.54
CA ARG A 304 7.45 -32.67 -13.50
C ARG A 304 6.69 -33.89 -12.99
N ARG A 305 5.64 -34.30 -13.72
CA ARG A 305 4.88 -35.54 -13.47
C ARG A 305 4.74 -36.31 -14.78
N GLU A 306 5.05 -37.61 -14.73
CA GLU A 306 4.91 -38.53 -15.87
C GLU A 306 5.57 -37.99 -17.16
N GLY A 307 6.75 -37.36 -17.01
CA GLY A 307 7.52 -36.81 -18.12
C GLY A 307 7.11 -35.42 -18.62
N SER A 308 5.96 -34.87 -18.20
CA SER A 308 5.46 -33.54 -18.59
C SER A 308 5.50 -32.52 -17.43
N LEU A 309 5.64 -31.22 -17.74
CA LEU A 309 5.44 -30.16 -16.75
C LEU A 309 3.94 -29.87 -16.62
N ARG A 310 3.43 -29.92 -15.38
CA ARG A 310 2.02 -29.61 -15.05
C ARG A 310 1.98 -28.79 -13.76
N ALA A 311 0.90 -28.03 -13.56
CA ALA A 311 0.67 -27.36 -12.28
C ALA A 311 0.56 -28.39 -11.13
N SER A 312 1.15 -28.07 -9.98
CA SER A 312 1.02 -28.87 -8.77
C SER A 312 -0.31 -28.60 -8.09
N GLU A 313 -1.03 -29.66 -7.71
CA GLU A 313 -2.24 -29.55 -6.88
C GLU A 313 -1.94 -29.45 -5.37
N LEU A 314 -0.65 -29.54 -5.00
CA LEU A 314 -0.21 -29.65 -3.60
C LEU A 314 0.74 -28.53 -3.17
N VAL A 315 1.41 -27.87 -4.13
CA VAL A 315 2.46 -26.88 -3.86
C VAL A 315 2.15 -25.62 -4.64
N PHE A 316 2.03 -24.52 -3.92
CA PHE A 316 1.70 -23.21 -4.46
C PHE A 316 2.75 -22.19 -4.06
N ARG A 317 2.99 -21.20 -4.90
CA ARG A 317 3.87 -20.06 -4.60
C ARG A 317 3.04 -18.93 -4.01
N TYR A 318 3.40 -18.48 -2.81
CA TYR A 318 2.87 -17.24 -2.26
C TYR A 318 3.32 -16.06 -3.14
N SER A 319 2.37 -15.29 -3.65
CA SER A 319 2.65 -14.14 -4.51
C SER A 319 2.55 -12.82 -3.74
N GLN A 320 3.40 -11.87 -4.11
CA GLN A 320 3.39 -10.49 -3.59
C GLN A 320 3.09 -9.47 -4.71
N ASN A 321 2.56 -9.95 -5.83
CA ASN A 321 2.18 -9.13 -6.98
C ASN A 321 0.79 -8.52 -6.77
N ASP A 322 0.02 -8.37 -7.85
CA ASP A 322 -1.37 -7.95 -7.78
C ASP A 322 -2.24 -8.94 -6.99
N ARG A 323 -3.30 -8.41 -6.38
CA ARG A 323 -4.27 -9.22 -5.64
C ARG A 323 -5.69 -8.72 -5.86
N ALA A 324 -6.64 -9.65 -5.89
CA ALA A 324 -8.05 -9.30 -5.90
C ALA A 324 -8.46 -8.69 -4.56
N THR A 325 -9.39 -7.74 -4.59
CA THR A 325 -9.96 -7.09 -3.41
C THR A 325 -11.49 -7.10 -3.51
N ALA A 326 -12.17 -7.06 -2.38
CA ALA A 326 -13.62 -6.92 -2.32
C ALA A 326 -14.05 -6.15 -1.07
N ALA A 327 -15.14 -5.41 -1.17
CA ALA A 327 -15.78 -4.75 -0.05
C ALA A 327 -17.30 -4.86 -0.15
N ILE A 328 -17.96 -5.20 0.96
CA ILE A 328 -19.40 -5.30 1.10
C ILE A 328 -19.85 -4.47 2.30
N GLU A 329 -20.90 -3.69 2.10
CA GLU A 329 -21.67 -3.08 3.18
C GLU A 329 -23.07 -3.68 3.20
N ALA A 330 -23.43 -4.26 4.35
CA ALA A 330 -24.77 -4.75 4.62
C ALA A 330 -25.40 -3.91 5.73
N GLN A 331 -26.68 -3.59 5.58
CA GLN A 331 -27.45 -2.85 6.57
C GLN A 331 -28.77 -3.54 6.87
N ARG A 332 -29.22 -3.40 8.11
CA ARG A 332 -30.54 -3.85 8.52
C ARG A 332 -31.58 -2.81 8.09
N LYS A 333 -32.62 -3.27 7.40
CA LYS A 333 -33.86 -2.52 7.15
C LYS A 333 -35.05 -3.30 7.70
N GLY A 334 -35.54 -2.90 8.87
CA GLY A 334 -36.57 -3.65 9.59
C GLY A 334 -36.10 -5.07 9.93
N SER A 335 -36.82 -6.09 9.48
CA SER A 335 -36.46 -7.49 9.66
C SER A 335 -35.54 -8.06 8.57
N GLN A 336 -35.23 -7.29 7.52
CA GLN A 336 -34.42 -7.74 6.40
C GLN A 336 -33.01 -7.17 6.45
N VAL A 337 -32.07 -7.88 5.81
CA VAL A 337 -30.70 -7.42 5.57
C VAL A 337 -30.55 -7.12 4.09
N GLU A 338 -30.17 -5.89 3.77
CA GLU A 338 -29.91 -5.43 2.41
C GLU A 338 -28.44 -5.05 2.26
N LEU A 339 -27.92 -5.16 1.05
CA LEU A 339 -26.61 -4.62 0.72
C LEU A 339 -26.76 -3.16 0.34
N SER A 340 -26.08 -2.27 1.04
CA SER A 340 -26.11 -0.83 0.76
C SER A 340 -24.98 -0.39 -0.16
N ASN A 341 -23.88 -1.14 -0.20
CA ASN A 341 -22.73 -0.83 -1.02
C ASN A 341 -21.91 -2.09 -1.31
N HIS A 342 -21.25 -2.13 -2.46
CA HIS A 342 -20.31 -3.19 -2.83
C HIS A 342 -19.26 -2.66 -3.80
N PHE A 343 -18.08 -3.26 -3.74
CA PHE A 343 -17.03 -3.12 -4.75
C PHE A 343 -16.25 -4.42 -4.87
N SER A 344 -15.82 -4.71 -6.08
CA SER A 344 -14.75 -5.66 -6.37
C SER A 344 -13.54 -4.90 -6.90
N GLY A 345 -12.36 -5.48 -6.82
CA GLY A 345 -11.16 -4.81 -7.31
C GLY A 345 -9.98 -5.74 -7.55
N VAL A 346 -8.95 -5.14 -8.15
CA VAL A 346 -7.60 -5.68 -8.25
C VAL A 346 -6.64 -4.57 -7.87
N ALA A 347 -5.81 -4.83 -6.87
CA ALA A 347 -4.84 -3.87 -6.33
C ALA A 347 -3.41 -4.27 -6.72
N ASP A 348 -2.52 -3.29 -6.71
CA ASP A 348 -1.08 -3.47 -6.92
C ASP A 348 -0.69 -4.07 -8.27
N ILE A 349 -1.44 -3.79 -9.34
CA ILE A 349 -0.98 -4.08 -10.71
C ILE A 349 0.22 -3.19 -11.00
N ARG A 350 1.33 -3.77 -11.43
CA ARG A 350 2.56 -3.04 -11.80
C ARG A 350 2.96 -3.43 -13.22
N LEU A 351 2.85 -2.49 -14.15
CA LEU A 351 3.12 -2.74 -15.57
C LEU A 351 4.07 -1.69 -16.12
N ILE A 352 5.12 -2.15 -16.81
CA ILE A 352 6.00 -1.29 -17.59
C ILE A 352 5.82 -1.57 -19.08
N LYS A 353 5.59 -0.51 -19.86
CA LYS A 353 5.63 -0.55 -21.32
C LYS A 353 6.89 0.16 -21.77
N VAL A 354 7.78 -0.57 -22.46
CA VAL A 354 9.15 -0.09 -22.74
C VAL A 354 9.25 0.98 -23.83
N LYS A 355 8.22 1.13 -24.67
CA LYS A 355 8.14 2.13 -25.76
C LYS A 355 6.69 2.37 -26.19
N GLY A 356 6.47 3.39 -27.02
CA GLY A 356 5.15 3.77 -27.53
C GLY A 356 4.30 4.48 -26.49
N SER A 357 4.96 5.28 -25.63
CA SER A 357 4.31 6.17 -24.67
C SER A 357 4.94 7.56 -24.76
N GLU A 358 4.11 8.58 -24.93
CA GLU A 358 4.54 9.97 -25.01
C GLU A 358 3.99 10.79 -23.84
N PHE A 359 4.56 11.97 -23.61
CA PHE A 359 3.99 12.97 -22.71
C PHE A 359 4.36 14.36 -23.20
N THR A 360 3.37 15.05 -23.77
CA THR A 360 3.54 16.20 -24.68
C THR A 360 2.46 17.24 -24.42
N GLY A 361 2.70 18.49 -24.77
CA GLY A 361 1.65 19.51 -24.81
C GLY A 361 1.07 19.89 -23.45
N PHE A 362 1.78 19.57 -22.35
CA PHE A 362 1.43 20.05 -21.01
C PHE A 362 1.73 21.54 -20.86
N VAL A 363 1.10 22.17 -19.86
CA VAL A 363 1.32 23.59 -19.53
C VAL A 363 2.79 23.83 -19.21
N LYS A 364 3.36 24.91 -19.78
CA LYS A 364 4.75 25.34 -19.54
C LYS A 364 4.75 26.72 -18.91
N ASP A 365 5.29 26.81 -17.71
CA ASP A 365 5.40 28.03 -16.90
C ASP A 365 6.71 28.04 -16.11
N GLU A 366 6.87 29.00 -15.18
CA GLU A 366 8.06 29.13 -14.33
C GLU A 366 8.35 27.93 -13.42
N TYR A 367 7.40 27.01 -13.24
CA TYR A 367 7.56 25.80 -12.42
C TYR A 367 7.95 24.56 -13.25
N THR A 368 7.96 24.68 -14.58
CA THR A 368 8.13 23.55 -15.49
C THR A 368 9.61 23.19 -15.69
N THR A 369 10.02 22.06 -15.13
CA THR A 369 11.37 21.49 -15.32
C THR A 369 11.38 20.22 -16.18
N LEU A 370 10.20 19.62 -16.38
CA LEU A 370 10.05 18.36 -17.11
C LEU A 370 10.20 18.60 -18.62
N PRO A 371 11.13 17.92 -19.32
CA PRO A 371 11.18 17.96 -20.77
C PRO A 371 10.01 17.17 -21.36
N GLU A 372 9.57 17.61 -22.53
CA GLU A 372 8.67 16.84 -23.37
C GLU A 372 9.33 15.55 -23.85
N THR A 373 8.57 14.46 -23.95
CA THR A 373 9.12 13.15 -24.35
C THR A 373 8.19 12.43 -25.31
N TRP A 374 8.67 12.13 -26.53
CA TRP A 374 7.86 11.52 -27.61
C TRP A 374 7.90 10.00 -27.58
N ASP A 375 8.85 9.42 -26.86
CA ASP A 375 8.87 8.00 -26.55
C ASP A 375 9.63 7.77 -25.25
N ARG A 376 8.99 7.10 -24.29
CA ARG A 376 9.60 6.71 -23.02
C ARG A 376 9.04 5.36 -22.56
N PRO A 377 9.81 4.62 -21.74
CA PRO A 377 9.18 3.61 -20.92
C PRO A 377 8.14 4.28 -20.02
N LEU A 378 6.94 3.72 -19.93
CA LEU A 378 5.93 4.16 -18.99
C LEU A 378 5.75 3.05 -17.97
N PHE A 379 6.06 3.34 -16.70
CA PHE A 379 5.87 2.41 -15.59
C PHE A 379 4.73 2.89 -14.71
N ILE A 380 3.68 2.08 -14.61
CA ILE A 380 2.46 2.42 -13.87
C ILE A 380 2.18 1.42 -12.78
N PHE A 381 1.71 1.93 -11.64
CA PHE A 381 0.98 1.13 -10.66
C PHE A 381 -0.51 1.43 -10.82
N LEU A 382 -1.36 0.41 -10.77
CA LEU A 382 -2.80 0.54 -10.94
C LEU A 382 -3.56 -0.25 -9.86
N ASN A 383 -4.53 0.41 -9.25
CA ASN A 383 -5.64 -0.22 -8.56
C ASN A 383 -6.89 0.02 -9.41
N ILE A 384 -7.62 -1.04 -9.71
CA ILE A 384 -8.85 -0.98 -10.51
C ILE A 384 -9.98 -1.55 -9.67
N HIS A 385 -11.05 -0.79 -9.48
CA HIS A 385 -12.26 -1.22 -8.79
C HIS A 385 -13.43 -1.21 -9.75
N TRP A 386 -14.42 -2.05 -9.50
CA TRP A 386 -15.66 -2.05 -10.27
C TRP A 386 -16.87 -2.31 -9.38
N ARG A 387 -18.01 -1.81 -9.85
CA ARG A 387 -19.32 -2.09 -9.30
C ARG A 387 -20.17 -2.79 -10.34
N TYR A 388 -20.87 -3.82 -9.89
CA TYR A 388 -21.97 -4.43 -10.64
C TYR A 388 -23.23 -3.57 -10.54
N GLU A 389 -24.04 -3.58 -11.60
CA GLU A 389 -25.41 -3.06 -11.55
C GLU A 389 -26.27 -3.90 -10.59
N ASP A 390 -26.15 -5.23 -10.67
CA ASP A 390 -26.69 -6.16 -9.69
C ASP A 390 -25.56 -6.75 -8.83
N PRO A 391 -25.48 -6.42 -7.52
CA PRO A 391 -24.44 -6.95 -6.64
C PRO A 391 -24.35 -8.48 -6.61
N ARG A 392 -25.44 -9.18 -6.93
CA ARG A 392 -25.47 -10.66 -6.95
C ARG A 392 -24.53 -11.24 -8.00
N ASP A 393 -24.27 -10.53 -9.09
CA ASP A 393 -23.34 -10.97 -10.15
C ASP A 393 -21.90 -11.14 -9.63
N GLY A 394 -21.51 -10.40 -8.58
CA GLY A 394 -20.22 -10.59 -7.91
C GLY A 394 -20.21 -11.72 -6.86
N MET A 395 -21.37 -12.10 -6.34
CA MET A 395 -21.48 -13.00 -5.17
C MET A 395 -21.73 -14.46 -5.56
N ASP A 396 -22.24 -14.69 -6.76
CA ASP A 396 -22.73 -15.99 -7.20
C ASP A 396 -22.00 -16.46 -8.47
N ASP A 397 -21.38 -17.63 -8.38
CA ASP A 397 -20.65 -18.27 -9.45
C ASP A 397 -21.55 -18.99 -10.48
N GLN A 398 -22.86 -19.07 -10.25
CA GLN A 398 -23.82 -19.77 -11.11
C GLN A 398 -24.50 -18.87 -12.15
N HIS A 399 -24.43 -17.55 -11.99
CA HIS A 399 -25.11 -16.61 -12.89
C HIS A 399 -24.34 -16.37 -14.20
N GLY A 400 -23.10 -16.86 -14.32
CA GLY A 400 -22.26 -16.69 -15.51
C GLY A 400 -21.87 -15.24 -15.81
N ARG A 401 -22.03 -14.35 -14.82
CA ARG A 401 -21.83 -12.90 -14.93
C ARG A 401 -20.74 -12.35 -14.01
N TYR A 402 -20.04 -13.24 -13.29
CA TYR A 402 -18.91 -12.86 -12.46
C TYR A 402 -17.77 -12.29 -13.31
N VAL A 403 -17.26 -11.12 -12.91
CA VAL A 403 -16.10 -10.47 -13.50
C VAL A 403 -14.90 -10.75 -12.60
N ALA A 404 -13.95 -11.53 -13.12
CA ALA A 404 -12.77 -11.93 -12.37
C ALA A 404 -11.65 -10.89 -12.45
N ALA A 405 -10.98 -10.66 -11.32
CA ALA A 405 -9.84 -9.75 -11.20
C ALA A 405 -8.71 -10.05 -12.22
N GLU A 406 -8.47 -11.33 -12.52
CA GLU A 406 -7.49 -11.77 -13.52
C GLU A 406 -7.87 -11.28 -14.92
N GLN A 407 -9.14 -11.34 -15.29
CA GLN A 407 -9.60 -10.82 -16.57
C GLN A 407 -9.46 -9.30 -16.64
N VAL A 408 -9.75 -8.60 -15.54
CA VAL A 408 -9.58 -7.14 -15.45
C VAL A 408 -8.12 -6.73 -15.60
N ARG A 409 -7.20 -7.42 -14.90
CA ARG A 409 -5.76 -7.23 -15.06
C ARG A 409 -5.30 -7.49 -16.49
N ASP A 410 -5.74 -8.59 -17.09
CA ASP A 410 -5.34 -8.97 -18.45
C ASP A 410 -5.88 -7.97 -19.48
N VAL A 411 -7.09 -7.43 -19.29
CA VAL A 411 -7.61 -6.30 -20.09
C VAL A 411 -6.73 -5.06 -19.94
N ALA A 412 -6.34 -4.70 -18.72
CA ALA A 412 -5.46 -3.55 -18.50
C ALA A 412 -4.11 -3.73 -19.22
N ALA A 413 -3.51 -4.93 -19.14
CA ALA A 413 -2.28 -5.24 -19.85
C ALA A 413 -2.44 -5.21 -21.38
N ALA A 414 -3.53 -5.79 -21.91
CA ALA A 414 -3.80 -5.82 -23.35
C ALA A 414 -4.06 -4.41 -23.92
N VAL A 415 -4.81 -3.58 -23.21
CA VAL A 415 -5.04 -2.18 -23.61
C VAL A 415 -3.75 -1.37 -23.51
N PHE A 416 -2.98 -1.55 -22.44
CA PHE A 416 -1.70 -0.84 -22.30
C PHE A 416 -0.72 -1.21 -23.41
N HIS A 417 -0.67 -2.48 -23.79
CA HIS A 417 0.10 -2.94 -24.94
C HIS A 417 -0.33 -2.27 -26.25
N ALA A 418 -1.63 -2.30 -26.57
CA ALA A 418 -2.16 -1.83 -27.85
C ALA A 418 -2.22 -0.29 -27.98
N CYS A 419 -2.44 0.44 -26.88
CA CYS A 419 -2.64 1.88 -26.93
C CYS A 419 -1.32 2.65 -27.05
N HIS A 420 -1.19 3.53 -28.03
CA HIS A 420 -0.18 4.60 -27.99
C HIS A 420 -0.63 5.63 -26.95
N SER A 421 -0.15 5.50 -25.71
CA SER A 421 -0.68 6.29 -24.59
C SER A 421 -0.04 7.67 -24.55
N ALA A 422 -0.85 8.71 -24.73
CA ALA A 422 -0.42 10.11 -24.58
C ALA A 422 -0.26 10.55 -23.11
N SER A 423 -0.90 9.82 -22.19
CA SER A 423 -0.82 10.05 -20.74
C SER A 423 -1.40 8.85 -19.98
N ILE A 424 -1.18 8.78 -18.66
CA ILE A 424 -1.82 7.77 -17.81
C ILE A 424 -3.33 8.01 -17.76
N GLN A 425 -3.78 9.28 -17.72
CA GLN A 425 -5.18 9.68 -17.77
C GLN A 425 -5.89 9.09 -19.00
N HIS A 426 -5.27 9.22 -20.17
CA HIS A 426 -5.82 8.65 -21.40
C HIS A 426 -5.80 7.11 -21.36
N LEU A 427 -4.74 6.50 -20.84
CA LEU A 427 -4.64 5.06 -20.70
C LEU A 427 -5.76 4.48 -19.81
N ILE A 428 -5.96 5.00 -18.60
CA ILE A 428 -6.98 4.48 -17.67
C ILE A 428 -8.40 4.70 -18.22
N TYR A 429 -8.63 5.78 -18.98
CA TYR A 429 -9.88 5.99 -19.71
C TYR A 429 -10.11 4.89 -20.76
N GLN A 430 -9.10 4.55 -21.57
CA GLN A 430 -9.20 3.47 -22.56
C GLN A 430 -9.40 2.09 -21.92
N VAL A 431 -8.75 1.83 -20.78
CA VAL A 431 -8.97 0.61 -19.99
C VAL A 431 -10.42 0.56 -19.49
N GLY A 432 -10.92 1.65 -18.91
CA GLY A 432 -12.30 1.73 -18.42
C GLY A 432 -13.35 1.52 -19.52
N LEU A 433 -13.18 2.16 -20.69
CA LEU A 433 -14.03 1.90 -21.86
C LEU A 433 -14.01 0.43 -22.27
N ARG A 434 -12.83 -0.21 -22.29
CA ARG A 434 -12.71 -1.62 -22.66
C ARG A 434 -13.43 -2.53 -21.66
N LEU A 435 -13.26 -2.28 -20.36
CA LEU A 435 -13.91 -3.05 -19.30
C LEU A 435 -15.43 -2.94 -19.37
N LEU A 436 -15.97 -1.71 -19.47
CA LEU A 436 -17.42 -1.48 -19.55
C LEU A 436 -18.07 -2.06 -20.83
N ARG A 437 -17.31 -2.18 -21.93
CA ARG A 437 -17.73 -2.86 -23.17
C ARG A 437 -17.73 -4.38 -23.05
N ARG A 438 -16.72 -4.94 -22.36
CA ARG A 438 -16.60 -6.40 -22.15
C ARG A 438 -17.62 -6.91 -21.16
N PHE A 439 -17.86 -6.14 -20.10
CA PHE A 439 -18.69 -6.52 -18.98
C PHE A 439 -19.90 -5.60 -18.87
N GLY A 440 -20.94 -5.93 -19.64
CA GLY A 440 -22.19 -5.16 -19.70
C GLY A 440 -22.93 -5.04 -18.36
N GLN A 441 -22.63 -5.94 -17.42
CA GLN A 441 -23.15 -6.00 -16.06
C GLN A 441 -22.52 -5.00 -15.08
N LEU A 442 -21.43 -4.33 -15.47
CA LEU A 442 -20.78 -3.32 -14.65
C LEU A 442 -21.48 -1.96 -14.80
N SER A 443 -21.78 -1.33 -13.66
CA SER A 443 -22.33 0.02 -13.58
C SER A 443 -21.22 1.08 -13.54
N GLU A 444 -20.09 0.76 -12.92
CA GLU A 444 -18.96 1.66 -12.71
C GLU A 444 -17.63 0.91 -12.73
N VAL A 445 -16.58 1.56 -13.25
CA VAL A 445 -15.18 1.17 -13.06
C VAL A 445 -14.41 2.39 -12.57
N SER A 446 -13.57 2.24 -11.56
CA SER A 446 -12.73 3.31 -11.02
C SER A 446 -11.28 2.90 -10.88
N PHE A 447 -10.40 3.89 -10.90
CA PHE A 447 -8.97 3.74 -10.99
C PHE A 447 -8.27 4.62 -9.96
N GLU A 448 -7.23 4.07 -9.36
CA GLU A 448 -6.15 4.84 -8.77
C GLU A 448 -4.85 4.42 -9.44
N SER A 449 -4.05 5.39 -9.90
CA SER A 449 -2.81 5.10 -10.61
C SER A 449 -1.63 5.86 -10.02
N ASN A 450 -0.43 5.31 -10.16
CA ASN A 450 0.82 6.03 -9.92
C ASN A 450 1.70 6.00 -11.17
N ASN A 451 2.36 7.12 -11.44
CA ASN A 451 3.47 7.19 -12.39
C ASN A 451 4.78 6.86 -11.65
N ARG A 452 5.40 5.73 -12.00
CA ARG A 452 6.67 5.24 -11.45
C ARG A 452 7.77 5.17 -12.52
N THR A 453 7.60 5.94 -13.59
CA THR A 453 8.53 5.93 -14.72
C THR A 453 9.96 6.25 -14.28
N TRP A 454 10.90 5.42 -14.74
CA TRP A 454 12.33 5.56 -14.44
C TRP A 454 12.95 6.79 -15.10
N GLU A 455 14.03 7.28 -14.51
CA GLU A 455 14.89 8.32 -15.07
C GLU A 455 15.89 7.69 -16.05
N THR A 456 16.09 8.29 -17.24
CA THR A 456 17.12 7.82 -18.18
C THR A 456 18.52 8.21 -17.70
N VAL A 457 19.44 7.24 -17.69
CA VAL A 457 20.88 7.42 -17.44
C VAL A 457 21.66 7.46 -18.75
N LEU A 458 21.33 6.60 -19.71
CA LEU A 458 21.92 6.57 -21.06
C LEU A 458 20.81 6.41 -22.11
N GLU A 459 20.73 7.36 -23.02
CA GLU A 459 19.78 7.35 -24.14
C GLU A 459 20.19 6.43 -25.29
N GLU A 460 21.48 6.11 -25.41
CA GLU A 460 22.04 5.22 -26.45
C GLU A 460 23.14 4.33 -25.86
N VAL A 461 23.16 3.07 -26.28
CA VAL A 461 24.22 2.10 -25.99
C VAL A 461 25.05 1.81 -27.24
N LYS A 462 26.28 1.31 -27.07
CA LYS A 462 27.20 1.07 -28.20
C LYS A 462 26.70 0.01 -29.20
N GLU A 463 25.91 -0.95 -28.74
CA GLU A 463 25.38 -2.05 -29.56
C GLU A 463 23.91 -2.31 -29.19
N GLY A 464 23.04 -2.27 -30.20
CA GLY A 464 21.59 -2.51 -30.04
C GLY A 464 20.75 -1.26 -29.78
N GLU A 465 19.44 -1.46 -29.59
CA GLU A 465 18.44 -0.40 -29.36
C GLU A 465 18.21 -0.11 -27.86
N GLY A 466 19.13 -0.56 -27.01
CA GLY A 466 18.98 -0.49 -25.55
C GLY A 466 19.15 0.93 -24.99
N LYS A 467 18.51 1.17 -23.86
CA LYS A 467 18.70 2.36 -23.00
C LYS A 467 18.99 1.93 -21.57
N VAL A 468 19.61 2.79 -20.77
CA VAL A 468 19.87 2.53 -19.35
C VAL A 468 19.04 3.49 -18.51
N PHE A 469 18.33 2.96 -17.53
CA PHE A 469 17.44 3.72 -16.64
C PHE A 469 17.79 3.47 -15.17
N THR A 470 17.31 4.36 -14.28
CA THR A 470 17.40 4.23 -12.82
C THR A 470 16.09 4.66 -12.17
N GLU A 471 15.86 4.21 -10.93
CA GLU A 471 14.70 4.67 -10.14
C GLU A 471 14.68 6.20 -10.02
N PRO A 472 13.49 6.83 -10.12
CA PRO A 472 13.35 8.27 -9.96
C PRO A 472 13.46 8.68 -8.49
N ARG A 473 13.42 9.99 -8.24
CA ARG A 473 13.20 10.52 -6.89
C ARG A 473 11.87 10.02 -6.29
N PRO A 474 11.68 10.04 -4.96
CA PRO A 474 10.46 9.56 -4.32
C PRO A 474 9.12 10.13 -4.82
N PRO A 475 8.99 11.40 -5.25
CA PRO A 475 7.72 11.94 -5.74
C PRO A 475 7.15 11.14 -6.91
N TYR A 476 5.86 10.85 -6.88
CA TYR A 476 5.15 10.17 -7.96
C TYR A 476 3.88 10.96 -8.31
N GLY A 477 3.58 11.05 -9.62
CA GLY A 477 2.29 11.55 -10.06
C GLY A 477 1.22 10.50 -9.82
N PHE A 478 0.01 10.90 -9.45
CA PHE A 478 -1.13 9.98 -9.27
C PHE A 478 -2.39 10.51 -9.93
N GLN A 479 -3.32 9.61 -10.24
CA GLN A 479 -4.64 9.96 -10.79
C GLN A 479 -5.71 9.14 -10.08
N GLY A 480 -6.86 9.76 -9.84
CA GLY A 480 -8.10 9.10 -9.44
C GLY A 480 -9.16 9.39 -10.48
N PHE A 481 -9.83 8.37 -11.00
CA PHE A 481 -10.83 8.54 -12.05
C PHE A 481 -11.87 7.43 -12.01
N SER A 482 -13.15 7.75 -12.19
CA SER A 482 -14.22 6.76 -12.35
C SER A 482 -14.98 6.99 -13.65
N MET A 483 -15.50 5.90 -14.18
CA MET A 483 -16.29 5.85 -15.41
C MET A 483 -17.56 5.08 -15.15
N THR A 484 -18.63 5.52 -15.79
CA THR A 484 -19.93 4.85 -15.78
C THR A 484 -20.29 4.41 -17.20
N ARG A 485 -21.41 3.70 -17.34
CA ARG A 485 -21.90 3.30 -18.66
C ARG A 485 -22.21 4.49 -19.58
N ASP A 486 -22.49 5.67 -19.04
CA ASP A 486 -22.78 6.87 -19.82
C ASP A 486 -21.57 7.33 -20.67
N ASP A 487 -20.36 7.06 -20.20
CA ASP A 487 -19.11 7.38 -20.90
C ASP A 487 -18.95 6.57 -22.21
N LEU A 488 -19.57 5.39 -22.31
CA LEU A 488 -19.57 4.59 -23.54
C LEU A 488 -20.34 5.28 -24.68
N GLY A 489 -21.39 6.05 -24.34
CA GLY A 489 -22.21 6.75 -25.31
C GLY A 489 -21.51 7.97 -25.91
N ALA A 490 -20.71 8.67 -25.10
CA ALA A 490 -19.93 9.84 -25.52
C ALA A 490 -18.83 9.48 -26.53
N ASP A 491 -18.23 8.29 -26.40
CA ASP A 491 -17.16 7.84 -27.31
C ASP A 491 -17.67 7.51 -28.73
N ASN A 492 -18.92 7.04 -28.86
CA ASN A 492 -19.53 6.79 -30.17
C ASN A 492 -19.79 8.06 -31.00
N GLY A 493 -19.82 9.24 -30.36
CA GLY A 493 -19.91 10.55 -31.04
C GLY A 493 -18.56 11.08 -31.54
N GLY A 494 -17.46 10.43 -31.19
CA GLY A 494 -16.09 10.90 -31.39
C GLY A 494 -15.26 10.16 -32.45
N SER A 495 -15.82 9.17 -33.18
CA SER A 495 -15.05 8.37 -34.15
C SER A 495 -14.59 9.18 -35.37
N LYS A 496 -13.53 9.97 -35.21
CA LYS A 496 -12.56 10.17 -36.29
C LYS A 496 -11.75 8.87 -36.37
N LYS A 497 -11.92 8.18 -37.49
CA LYS A 497 -11.13 7.05 -38.00
C LYS A 497 -9.69 7.05 -37.46
N GLU A 498 -9.38 6.11 -36.57
CA GLU A 498 -8.02 5.58 -36.46
C GLU A 498 -7.94 4.40 -37.43
N GLY A 499 -7.15 4.61 -38.48
CA GLY A 499 -7.08 3.72 -39.64
C GLY A 499 -6.30 2.44 -39.35
N GLU A 500 -6.72 1.40 -40.05
CA GLU A 500 -5.88 0.25 -40.40
C GLU A 500 -4.60 0.75 -41.10
N ALA A 501 -3.44 0.39 -40.53
CA ALA A 501 -2.18 0.19 -41.24
C ALA A 501 -1.29 -0.75 -40.41
#